data_AF-A0A8T4EBD3-F1
#
_entry.id   AF-A0A8T4EBD3-F1
#
_cell.length_a   1.000
_cell.length_b   1.000
_cell.length_c   1.000
_cell.angle_alpha   90.00
_cell.angle_beta   90.00
_cell.angle_gamma   90.00
#
_symmetry.space_group_name_H-M   'P 1'
#
loop_
_entity.id
_entity.type
_entity.pdbx_description
1 polymer ?
#
loop_
_entity_poly.entity_id
_entity_poly.type
_entity_poly.pdbx_seq_one_letter_code
_entity_poly.pdbx_strand_id
1 'polypeptide(L)' 'MRKIHAKEELNLTDEVEMIYEKRITPFGTSAKIDAPKKYRGWRAYVIIVRD' A
#
# COMPACT_ATOMS: atom_id res chain seq x y z
N MET A 1 -2.55 -6.65 18.50
CA MET A 1 -2.60 -5.72 17.35
C MET A 1 -1.19 -5.40 16.90
N ARG A 2 -0.87 -5.51 15.61
CA ARG A 2 0.49 -5.25 15.07
C ARG A 2 0.62 -3.75 14.78
N LYS A 3 1.63 -3.09 15.34
CA LYS A 3 1.97 -1.68 15.02
C LYS A 3 2.88 -1.67 13.78
N ILE A 4 2.51 -0.90 12.77
CA ILE A 4 3.36 -0.67 11.59
C ILE A 4 4.25 0.53 11.93
N HIS A 5 5.55 0.28 12.15
CA HIS A 5 6.55 1.32 12.29
C HIS A 5 7.26 1.48 10.94
N ALA A 6 6.94 2.56 10.21
CA ALA A 6 7.77 2.97 9.10
C ALA A 6 9.08 3.58 9.65
N LYS A 7 10.20 3.38 8.93
CA LYS A 7 11.54 3.79 9.37
C LYS A 7 11.70 5.33 9.44
N GLU A 8 10.78 6.03 8.80
CA GLU A 8 10.49 7.47 8.93
C GLU A 8 9.01 7.57 9.32
N GLU A 9 8.64 8.52 10.18
CA GLU A 9 7.26 8.67 10.63
C GLU A 9 6.32 8.89 9.43
N LEU A 10 5.45 7.91 9.16
CA LEU A 10 4.38 8.08 8.19
C LEU A 10 3.26 8.90 8.84
N ASN A 11 3.36 10.23 8.75
CA ASN A 11 2.32 11.15 9.15
C ASN A 11 1.39 11.40 7.94
N LEU A 12 0.21 10.79 7.95
CA LEU A 12 -0.84 11.05 6.96
C LEU A 12 -1.92 11.91 7.61
N THR A 13 -2.19 13.09 7.07
CA THR A 13 -3.19 14.04 7.60
C THR A 13 -4.55 13.95 6.90
N ASP A 14 -4.67 13.08 5.90
CA ASP A 14 -5.89 12.92 5.11
C ASP A 14 -6.97 12.13 5.87
N GLU A 15 -8.23 12.29 5.46
CA GLU A 15 -9.33 11.45 5.94
C GLU A 15 -9.19 10.03 5.37
N VAL A 16 -8.60 9.12 6.16
CA VAL A 16 -8.40 7.72 5.76
C VAL A 16 -9.70 6.93 5.88
N GLU A 17 -10.17 6.39 4.77
CA GLU A 17 -11.33 5.49 4.73
C GLU A 17 -10.97 4.06 5.12
N MET A 18 -9.83 3.58 4.60
CA MET A 18 -9.48 2.17 4.70
C MET A 18 -7.99 1.94 4.57
N ILE A 19 -7.48 1.02 5.37
CA ILE A 19 -6.14 0.44 5.21
C ILE A 19 -6.30 -1.07 5.05
N TYR A 20 -5.68 -1.63 4.02
CA TYR A 20 -5.66 -3.08 3.83
C TYR A 20 -4.32 -3.59 3.32
N GLU A 21 -4.08 -4.88 3.58
CA GLU A 21 -2.88 -5.58 3.18
C GLU A 21 -3.10 -6.29 1.84
N LYS A 22 -2.17 -6.13 0.89
CA LYS A 22 -2.21 -6.84 -0.39
C LYS A 22 -0.84 -7.30 -0.83
N ARG A 23 -0.78 -8.45 -1.52
CA ARG A 23 0.43 -8.90 -2.21
C ARG A 23 0.47 -8.32 -3.62
N ILE A 24 1.62 -7.78 -4.01
CA ILE A 24 1.81 -7.24 -5.37
C ILE A 24 1.92 -8.43 -6.34
N THR A 25 0.87 -8.62 -7.15
CA THR A 25 0.80 -9.67 -8.17
C THR A 25 0.89 -9.08 -9.58
N PRO A 26 1.43 -9.82 -10.56
CA PRO A 26 1.37 -9.42 -11.95
C PRO A 26 -0.09 -9.44 -12.43
N PHE A 27 -0.50 -8.39 -13.11
CA PHE A 27 -1.72 -8.33 -13.91
C PHE A 27 -1.31 -7.67 -15.23
N GLY A 28 -1.62 -8.25 -16.40
CA GLY A 28 -1.25 -7.72 -17.72
C GLY A 28 0.12 -6.97 -17.80
N THR A 29 0.09 -5.74 -18.32
CA THR A 29 1.23 -4.80 -18.28
C THR A 29 1.28 -3.93 -17.01
N SER A 30 0.21 -3.88 -16.21
CA SER A 30 0.06 -3.05 -15.00
C SER A 30 -0.51 -3.82 -13.80
N ALA A 31 0.04 -3.62 -12.61
CA ALA A 31 -0.56 -4.18 -11.40
C ALA A 31 -1.92 -3.52 -11.13
N LYS A 32 -2.90 -4.24 -10.55
CA LYS A 32 -4.24 -3.68 -10.22
C LYS A 32 -4.20 -2.43 -9.32
N ILE A 33 -3.08 -2.20 -8.66
CA ILE A 33 -2.71 -0.99 -7.92
C ILE A 33 -1.27 -0.75 -8.35
N ASP A 34 -1.00 0.38 -9.02
CA ASP A 34 0.31 0.61 -9.62
C ASP A 34 1.40 0.60 -8.54
N ALA A 35 2.30 -0.36 -8.66
CA ALA A 35 3.46 -0.51 -7.81
C ALA A 35 4.68 -0.82 -8.70
N PRO A 36 5.87 -0.26 -8.41
CA PRO A 36 7.07 -0.54 -9.19
C PRO A 36 7.34 -2.04 -9.32
N LYS A 37 7.68 -2.51 -10.54
CA LYS A 37 7.89 -3.94 -10.83
C LYS A 37 8.91 -4.62 -9.90
N LYS A 38 9.88 -3.86 -9.37
CA LYS A 38 10.88 -4.32 -8.40
C LYS A 38 10.29 -4.84 -7.08
N TYR A 39 9.04 -4.49 -6.76
CA TYR A 39 8.34 -4.94 -5.54
C TYR A 39 7.34 -6.08 -5.80
N ARG A 40 7.34 -6.70 -6.98
CA ARG A 40 6.50 -7.89 -7.24
C ARG A 40 6.76 -8.99 -6.21
N GLY A 41 5.69 -9.62 -5.73
CA GLY A 41 5.74 -10.67 -4.70
C GLY A 41 5.84 -10.13 -3.28
N TRP A 42 6.09 -8.84 -3.08
CA TRP A 42 6.15 -8.22 -1.77
C TRP A 42 4.74 -7.93 -1.25
N ARG A 43 4.67 -7.74 0.07
CA ARG A 43 3.49 -7.25 0.75
C ARG A 43 3.51 -5.72 0.75
N ALA A 44 2.37 -5.13 0.43
CA ALA A 44 2.14 -3.70 0.49
C ALA A 44 0.92 -3.41 1.39
N TYR A 45 0.96 -2.27 2.06
CA TYR A 45 -0.21 -1.67 2.69
C TYR A 45 -0.75 -0.61 1.74
N VAL A 46 -2.04 -0.70 1.44
CA VAL A 46 -2.75 0.27 0.60
C VAL A 46 -3.63 1.10 1.52
N ILE A 47 -3.51 2.41 1.39
CA ILE A 47 -4.30 3.39 2.13
C ILE A 47 -5.24 4.05 1.12
N ILE A 48 -6.53 4.06 1.43
CA ILE A 48 -7.57 4.76 0.67
C ILE A 48 -7.97 5.98 1.50
N VAL A 49 -7.92 7.16 0.90
CA VAL A 49 -8.29 8.45 1.50
C VAL A 49 -9.50 9.03 0.78
N ARG A 50 -10.30 9.86 1.46
CA ARG A 50 -11.33 10.70 0.81
C ARG A 50 -10.66 11.88 0.11
N ASP A 51 -11.28 12.33 -0.97
CA ASP A 51 -10.93 13.54 -1.74
C ASP A 51 -12.03 14.60 -1.52
#